data_AF-J4XHZ0-F1
#
_entry.id   AF-J4XHZ0-F1
#
_cell.length_a   1.000
_cell.length_b   1.000
_cell.length_c   1.000
_cell.angle_alpha   90.00
_cell.angle_beta   90.00
_cell.angle_gamma   90.00
#
_symmetry.space_group_name_H-M   'P 1'
#
loop_
_entity.id
_entity.type
_entity.pdbx_description
1 polymer ?
#
loop_
_entity_poly.entity_id
_entity_poly.type
_entity_poly.pdbx_seq_one_letter_code
_entity_poly.pdbx_strand_id
1 'polypeptide(L)'
;MQVCPVRAITNENGSIHINEQTCVGCKMCAVVCPFGAIHPSGTSLAGVAGMKYDTPTFPSSRGEMLQWEEGITTRAVKCDLCSFDSEGPHCVKACATNALSYVDEAAVKSTLRLERAVAAEASDQYAHDFTRMGAQR
;
A
#
# COMPACT_ATOMS: atom_id res chain seq x y z
N MET A 1 -16.35 -12.71 3.50
CA MET A 1 -16.06 -13.16 4.88
C MET A 1 -14.96 -12.27 5.44
N GLN A 2 -15.11 -11.78 6.67
CA GLN A 2 -14.09 -10.96 7.34
C GLN A 2 -13.18 -11.90 8.14
N VAL A 3 -11.86 -11.83 7.92
CA VAL A 3 -10.87 -12.71 8.58
C VAL A 3 -10.58 -12.29 10.03
N CYS A 4 -10.84 -11.03 10.39
CA CYS A 4 -10.55 -10.51 11.72
C CYS A 4 -11.69 -10.82 12.70
N PRO A 5 -11.46 -11.66 13.75
CA PRO A 5 -12.51 -12.10 14.66
C PRO A 5 -12.98 -10.98 15.59
N VAL A 6 -12.09 -10.03 15.87
CA VAL A 6 -12.34 -8.87 16.76
C VAL A 6 -12.66 -7.59 16.00
N ARG A 7 -12.81 -7.68 14.67
CA ARG A 7 -13.16 -6.54 13.80
C ARG A 7 -12.21 -5.34 13.94
N ALA A 8 -10.92 -5.61 14.14
CA ALA A 8 -9.88 -4.59 14.23
C ALA A 8 -9.46 -3.97 12.88
N ILE A 9 -10.05 -4.40 11.76
CA ILE A 9 -9.68 -3.95 10.42
C ILE A 9 -10.87 -3.23 9.79
N THR A 10 -10.66 -1.98 9.37
CA THR A 10 -11.64 -1.15 8.68
C THR A 10 -11.12 -0.73 7.30
N ASN A 11 -12.04 -0.42 6.38
CA ASN A 11 -11.70 0.22 5.12
C ASN A 11 -12.25 1.65 5.19
N GLU A 12 -11.36 2.64 5.14
CA GLU A 12 -11.69 4.06 5.18
C GLU A 12 -11.01 4.71 3.98
N ASN A 13 -11.78 5.45 3.16
CA ASN A 13 -11.26 6.16 1.99
C ASN A 13 -10.42 5.31 1.01
N GLY A 14 -10.70 4.01 0.93
CA GLY A 14 -9.95 3.08 0.06
C GLY A 14 -8.64 2.56 0.67
N SER A 15 -8.25 3.01 1.86
CA SER A 15 -7.15 2.44 2.65
C SER A 15 -7.67 1.49 3.72
N ILE A 16 -6.84 0.50 4.05
CA ILE A 16 -7.14 -0.46 5.12
C ILE A 16 -6.47 0.03 6.39
N HIS A 17 -7.27 0.31 7.42
CA HIS A 17 -6.81 0.73 8.73
C HIS A 17 -6.91 -0.42 9.72
N ILE A 18 -5.91 -0.50 10.61
CA ILE A 18 -5.88 -1.50 11.67
C ILE A 18 -5.91 -0.77 13.00
N ASN A 19 -6.95 -1.04 13.80
CA ASN A 19 -7.01 -0.56 15.16
C ASN A 19 -6.11 -1.43 16.03
N GLU A 20 -4.97 -0.87 16.40
CA GLU A 20 -3.97 -1.56 17.21
C GLU A 20 -4.52 -1.94 18.59
N GLN A 21 -5.38 -1.13 19.21
CA GLN A 21 -5.90 -1.37 20.55
C GLN A 21 -6.76 -2.64 20.60
N THR A 22 -7.56 -2.89 19.57
CA THR A 22 -8.48 -4.05 19.51
C THR A 22 -7.86 -5.29 18.87
N CYS A 23 -6.76 -5.17 18.12
CA CYS A 23 -6.15 -6.28 17.40
C CYS A 23 -5.48 -7.31 18.34
N VAL A 24 -6.04 -8.51 18.47
CA VAL A 24 -5.50 -9.55 19.39
C VAL A 24 -4.27 -10.32 18.87
N GLY A 25 -3.67 -9.90 17.74
CA GLY A 25 -2.44 -10.53 17.25
C GLY A 25 -2.58 -11.95 16.71
N CYS A 26 -3.79 -12.39 16.33
CA CYS A 26 -4.05 -13.76 15.84
C CYS A 26 -3.40 -14.13 14.48
N LYS A 27 -2.78 -13.16 13.79
CA LYS A 27 -2.05 -13.31 12.50
C LYS A 27 -2.86 -13.81 11.30
N MET A 28 -4.15 -14.12 11.45
CA MET A 28 -4.96 -14.64 10.32
C MET A 28 -5.02 -13.66 9.13
N CYS A 29 -5.09 -12.36 9.39
CA CYS A 29 -5.08 -11.33 8.34
C CYS A 29 -3.78 -11.32 7.52
N ALA A 30 -2.63 -11.60 8.14
CA ALA A 30 -1.35 -11.71 7.45
C ALA A 30 -1.31 -12.97 6.58
N VAL A 31 -1.79 -14.11 7.09
CA VAL A 31 -1.84 -15.38 6.34
C VAL A 31 -2.71 -15.26 5.07
N VAL A 32 -3.87 -14.60 5.17
CA VAL A 32 -4.80 -14.50 4.03
C VAL A 32 -4.43 -13.40 3.04
N CYS A 33 -3.49 -12.51 3.37
CA CYS A 33 -3.13 -11.42 2.47
C CYS A 33 -2.27 -11.97 1.33
N PRO A 34 -2.76 -11.99 0.08
CA PRO A 34 -2.02 -12.57 -1.04
C PRO A 34 -0.78 -11.74 -1.41
N PHE A 35 -0.73 -10.48 -0.98
CA PHE A 35 0.36 -9.56 -1.26
C PHE A 35 1.40 -9.50 -0.14
N GLY A 36 1.17 -10.17 0.99
CA GLY A 36 2.05 -10.07 2.16
C GLY A 36 2.14 -8.66 2.77
N ALA A 37 1.13 -7.81 2.52
CA ALA A 37 1.15 -6.39 2.92
C ALA A 37 0.75 -6.14 4.39
N ILE A 38 0.51 -7.19 5.17
CA ILE A 38 0.15 -7.11 6.60
C ILE A 38 1.21 -7.86 7.39
N HIS A 39 1.89 -7.11 8.26
CA HIS A 39 3.07 -7.50 9.00
C HIS A 39 2.71 -7.71 10.48
N PRO A 40 2.91 -8.90 11.06
CA PRO A 40 2.73 -9.09 12.49
C PRO A 40 3.92 -8.48 13.25
N SER A 41 3.72 -7.30 13.79
CA SER A 41 4.73 -6.57 14.57
C SER A 41 4.06 -5.90 15.76
N GLY A 42 4.83 -5.40 16.72
CA GLY A 42 4.26 -4.71 17.88
C GLY A 42 5.08 -3.49 18.24
N THR A 43 4.43 -2.47 18.77
CA THR A 43 5.15 -1.35 19.36
C THR A 43 5.85 -1.80 20.63
N SER A 44 7.18 -1.67 20.64
CA SER A 44 7.99 -1.92 21.82
C SER A 44 7.85 -0.79 22.84
N LEU A 45 7.71 -1.13 24.12
CA LEU A 45 7.86 -0.16 25.21
C LEU A 45 9.25 0.50 25.20
N ALA A 46 10.26 -0.18 24.66
CA ALA A 46 11.61 0.36 24.58
C ALA A 46 11.65 1.62 23.71
N GLY A 47 10.93 1.62 22.58
CA GLY A 47 10.88 2.77 21.67
C GLY A 47 10.26 4.01 22.32
N VAL A 48 9.21 3.86 23.11
CA VAL A 48 8.58 4.97 23.86
C VAL A 48 9.38 5.39 25.10
N ALA A 49 10.12 4.47 25.71
CA ALA A 49 10.99 4.78 26.85
C ALA A 49 12.36 5.36 26.45
N GLY A 50 12.60 5.60 25.15
CA GLY A 50 13.89 6.07 24.65
C GLY A 50 15.01 5.01 24.73
N MET A 51 14.65 3.75 24.95
CA MET A 51 15.57 2.62 24.98
C MET A 51 15.68 2.04 23.58
N LYS A 52 16.85 2.18 22.97
CA LYS A 52 17.18 1.58 21.68
C LYS A 52 17.87 0.23 21.93
N TYR A 53 17.30 -0.86 21.43
CA TYR A 53 18.04 -2.10 21.25
C TYR A 53 18.62 -2.12 19.83
N ASP A 54 19.87 -2.50 19.68
CA ASP A 54 20.42 -2.81 18.37
C ASP A 54 19.79 -4.13 17.90
N THR A 55 18.88 -4.02 16.91
CA THR A 55 18.40 -5.04 15.96
C THR A 55 18.78 -6.52 16.13
N PRO A 56 17.95 -7.42 15.57
CA PRO A 56 16.83 -8.09 16.21
C PRO A 56 17.27 -9.21 17.18
N THR A 57 16.44 -9.54 18.16
CA THR A 57 16.70 -10.63 19.14
C THR A 57 16.62 -12.04 18.53
N PHE A 58 16.47 -12.17 17.20
CA PHE A 58 16.28 -13.45 16.50
C PHE A 58 17.15 -13.55 15.25
N PRO A 59 17.51 -14.78 14.84
CA PRO A 59 18.21 -15.00 13.59
C PRO A 59 17.33 -14.61 12.38
N SER A 60 17.98 -14.03 11.35
CA SER A 60 17.36 -13.65 10.07
C SER A 60 16.70 -14.81 9.33
N SER A 61 17.05 -16.05 9.68
CA SER A 61 16.43 -17.26 9.13
C SER A 61 15.01 -17.52 9.63
N ARG A 62 14.56 -16.82 10.68
CA ARG A 62 13.21 -16.97 11.23
C ARG A 62 12.28 -15.94 10.57
N GLY A 63 11.31 -16.43 9.80
CA GLY A 63 10.30 -15.57 9.17
C GLY A 63 9.48 -14.78 10.20
N GLU A 64 9.03 -13.60 9.81
CA GLU A 64 8.31 -12.63 10.64
C GLU A 64 7.10 -13.21 11.38
N MET A 65 6.38 -14.15 10.73
CA MET A 65 5.23 -14.85 11.32
C MET A 65 5.58 -15.65 12.59
N LEU A 66 6.84 -16.08 12.73
CA LEU A 66 7.34 -16.88 13.86
C LEU A 66 8.10 -16.04 14.88
N GLN A 67 8.26 -14.74 14.66
CA GLN A 67 8.94 -13.84 15.59
C GLN A 67 7.97 -13.46 16.72
N TRP A 68 8.48 -13.47 17.95
CA TRP A 68 7.79 -12.98 19.14
C TRP A 68 8.83 -12.38 20.07
N GLU A 69 8.66 -11.10 20.40
CA GLU A 69 9.55 -10.37 21.29
C GLU A 69 8.94 -10.34 22.70
N GLU A 70 9.74 -10.74 23.69
CA GLU A 70 9.36 -10.64 25.09
C GLU A 70 9.00 -9.19 25.44
N GLY A 71 7.84 -9.00 26.07
CA GLY A 71 7.34 -7.67 26.45
C GLY A 71 6.71 -6.87 25.30
N ILE A 72 6.56 -7.45 24.11
CA ILE A 72 5.94 -6.78 22.96
C ILE A 72 4.69 -7.54 22.54
N THR A 73 3.57 -6.82 22.53
CA THR A 73 2.31 -7.41 22.08
C THR A 73 2.30 -7.44 20.57
N THR A 74 2.21 -8.63 19.97
CA THR A 74 2.07 -8.74 18.52
C THR A 74 0.73 -8.15 18.08
N ARG A 75 0.79 -7.19 17.16
CA ARG A 75 -0.35 -6.56 16.49
C ARG A 75 -0.17 -6.71 14.98
N ALA A 76 -1.19 -6.35 14.21
CA ALA A 76 -1.08 -6.33 12.76
C ALA A 76 -0.73 -4.91 12.33
N VAL A 77 0.31 -4.77 11.51
CA VAL A 77 0.79 -3.50 10.98
C VAL A 77 0.63 -3.51 9.47
N LYS A 78 0.10 -2.42 8.93
CA LYS A 78 -0.05 -2.20 7.49
C LYS A 78 0.18 -0.72 7.21
N CYS A 79 0.73 -0.40 6.04
CA CYS A 79 0.80 0.97 5.56
C CYS A 79 -0.62 1.58 5.50
N ASP A 80 -0.83 2.65 6.26
CA ASP A 80 -2.06 3.43 6.33
C ASP A 80 -2.05 4.64 5.38
N LEU A 81 -1.08 4.68 4.46
CA LEU A 81 -0.83 5.78 3.52
C LEU A 81 -0.57 7.13 4.23
N CYS A 82 -0.03 7.09 5.46
CA CYS A 82 0.16 8.26 6.31
C CYS A 82 -1.12 9.07 6.48
N SER A 83 -2.25 8.40 6.72
CA SER A 83 -3.58 9.05 6.82
C SER A 83 -3.68 10.15 7.88
N PHE A 84 -2.72 10.21 8.80
CA PHE A 84 -2.62 11.25 9.82
C PHE A 84 -2.01 12.57 9.31
N ASP A 85 -1.28 12.55 8.19
CA ASP A 85 -0.62 13.73 7.64
C ASP A 85 -1.32 14.24 6.37
N SER A 86 -1.75 15.49 6.40
CA SER A 86 -2.38 16.18 5.27
C SER A 86 -1.43 16.38 4.09
N GLU A 87 -0.12 16.39 4.32
CA GLU A 87 0.88 16.54 3.26
C GLU A 87 1.17 15.22 2.51
N GLY A 88 0.55 14.11 2.92
CA GLY A 88 0.57 12.82 2.23
C GLY A 88 1.69 11.86 2.65
N PRO A 89 1.91 10.77 1.90
CA PRO A 89 2.83 9.71 2.28
C PRO A 89 4.28 10.16 2.40
N HIS A 90 4.87 10.01 3.58
CA HIS A 90 6.26 10.38 3.84
C HIS A 90 7.25 9.59 2.99
N CYS A 91 6.94 8.33 2.65
CA CYS A 91 7.79 7.51 1.80
C CYS A 91 7.99 8.10 0.39
N VAL A 92 6.97 8.79 -0.16
CA VAL A 92 7.05 9.47 -1.45
C VAL A 92 7.99 10.66 -1.35
N LYS A 93 7.82 11.51 -0.33
CA LYS A 93 8.67 12.69 -0.09
C LYS A 93 10.14 12.33 0.15
N ALA A 94 10.38 11.22 0.86
CA ALA A 94 11.73 10.79 1.21
C ALA A 94 12.50 10.11 0.06
N CYS A 95 11.81 9.71 -1.01
CA CYS A 95 12.41 8.95 -2.10
C CYS A 95 13.32 9.83 -2.97
N ALA A 96 14.64 9.77 -2.73
CA ALA A 96 15.61 10.57 -3.49
C ALA A 96 15.64 10.29 -5.00
N THR A 97 15.21 9.09 -5.43
CA THR A 97 15.17 8.68 -6.84
C THR A 97 13.84 8.97 -7.52
N ASN A 98 12.85 9.51 -6.80
CA ASN A 98 11.48 9.69 -7.29
C ASN A 98 10.84 8.40 -7.81
N ALA A 99 11.21 7.24 -7.26
CA ALA A 99 10.63 5.95 -7.65
C ALA A 99 9.20 5.75 -7.14
N LEU A 100 8.78 6.50 -6.12
CA LEU A 100 7.45 6.43 -5.55
C LEU A 100 6.66 7.70 -5.91
N SER A 101 5.40 7.53 -6.29
CA SER A 101 4.44 8.61 -6.46
C SER A 101 3.11 8.21 -5.82
N TYR A 102 2.43 9.16 -5.19
CA TYR A 102 1.09 8.94 -4.65
C TYR A 102 0.07 9.32 -5.72
N VAL A 103 -0.84 8.40 -6.04
CA VAL A 103 -1.86 8.58 -7.07
C VAL A 103 -3.19 8.12 -6.51
N ASP A 104 -4.20 8.98 -6.60
CA ASP A 104 -5.57 8.64 -6.23
C ASP A 104 -6.37 8.11 -7.44
N GLU A 105 -7.56 7.57 -7.17
CA GLU A 105 -8.41 6.99 -8.20
C GLU A 105 -8.89 8.02 -9.24
N ALA A 106 -9.05 9.30 -8.86
CA ALA A 106 -9.48 10.35 -9.77
C ALA A 106 -8.36 10.70 -10.75
N ALA A 107 -7.11 10.77 -10.28
CA ALA A 107 -5.91 10.98 -11.07
C ALA A 107 -5.69 9.83 -12.07
N VAL A 108 -5.90 8.58 -11.66
CA VAL A 108 -5.85 7.43 -12.59
C VAL A 108 -6.94 7.51 -13.66
N LYS A 109 -8.17 7.91 -13.29
CA LYS A 109 -9.28 7.99 -14.26
C LYS A 109 -9.08 9.13 -15.26
N SER A 110 -8.49 10.26 -14.87
CA SER A 110 -8.26 11.38 -15.78
C SER A 110 -7.17 11.06 -16.79
N THR A 111 -6.06 10.44 -16.38
CA THR A 111 -5.00 10.01 -17.30
C THR A 111 -5.51 8.97 -18.28
N LEU A 112 -6.22 7.94 -17.82
CA LEU A 112 -6.81 6.93 -18.71
C LEU A 112 -7.82 7.53 -19.71
N ARG A 113 -8.59 8.55 -19.32
CA ARG A 113 -9.53 9.24 -20.23
C ARG A 113 -8.78 10.02 -21.30
N LEU A 114 -7.74 10.75 -20.91
CA LEU A 114 -6.91 11.50 -21.84
C LEU A 114 -6.21 10.56 -22.83
N GLU A 115 -5.58 9.49 -22.34
CA GLU A 115 -4.91 8.49 -23.19
C GLU A 115 -5.87 7.84 -24.18
N ARG A 116 -7.10 7.51 -23.75
CA ARG A 116 -8.13 6.96 -24.63
C ARG A 116 -8.59 7.97 -25.69
N ALA A 117 -8.73 9.25 -25.33
CA ALA A 117 -9.11 10.30 -26.28
C ALA A 117 -8.02 10.51 -27.34
N VAL A 118 -6.75 10.61 -26.91
CA VAL A 118 -5.60 10.75 -27.82
C VAL A 118 -5.49 9.53 -28.75
N ALA A 119 -5.69 8.31 -28.24
CA ALA A 119 -5.67 7.10 -29.05
C ALA A 119 -6.83 7.06 -30.08
N ALA A 120 -8.01 7.57 -29.73
CA ALA A 120 -9.13 7.69 -30.65
C ALA A 120 -8.83 8.72 -31.77
N GLU A 121 -8.32 9.90 -31.41
CA GLU A 121 -7.92 10.93 -32.39
C GLU A 121 -6.82 10.44 -33.33
N ALA A 122 -5.82 9.72 -32.82
CA ALA A 122 -4.78 9.11 -33.64
C ALA A 122 -5.34 8.04 -34.61
N SER A 123 -6.36 7.29 -34.18
CA SER A 123 -7.02 6.29 -35.02
C SER A 123 -7.85 6.94 -36.14
N ASP A 124 -8.59 8.01 -35.82
CA ASP A 124 -9.35 8.79 -36.81
C ASP A 124 -8.42 9.46 -37.83
N GLN A 125 -7.30 10.03 -37.38
CA GLN A 125 -6.29 10.62 -38.26
C GLN A 125 -5.69 9.56 -39.21
N TYR A 126 -5.37 8.37 -38.71
CA TYR A 126 -4.89 7.26 -39.54
C TYR A 126 -5.93 6.84 -40.59
N ALA A 127 -7.22 6.77 -40.22
CA ALA A 127 -8.30 6.45 -41.14
C ALA A 127 -8.46 7.53 -42.24
N HIS A 128 -8.35 8.80 -41.87
CA HIS A 128 -8.38 9.91 -42.82
C HIS A 128 -7.20 9.86 -43.81
N ASP A 129 -5.97 9.62 -43.33
CA ASP A 129 -4.79 9.53 -44.19
C ASP A 129 -4.83 8.31 -45.12
N PHE A 130 -5.31 7.15 -44.64
CA PHE A 130 -5.49 5.95 -45.46
C PHE A 130 -6.48 6.18 -46.61
N THR A 131 -7.59 6.85 -46.35
CA THR A 131 -8.60 7.18 -47.37
C THR A 131 -8.01 8.13 -48.43
N ARG A 132 -7.14 9.04 -48.02
CA ARG A 132 -6.46 10.00 -48.91
C ARG A 132 -5.43 9.32 -49.84
N MET A 133 -4.71 8.32 -49.33
CA MET A 133 -3.80 7.49 -50.14
C MET A 133 -4.53 6.59 -51.14
N GLY A 134 -5.73 6.13 -50.81
CA GLY A 134 -6.58 5.34 -51.70
C GLY A 134 -7.22 6.14 -52.85
N ALA A 135 -7.43 7.44 -52.66
CA ALA A 135 -8.03 8.33 -53.67
C ALA A 135 -7.05 8.85 -54.74
N GLN A 136 -5.74 8.55 -54.61
CA GLN A 136 -4.69 8.95 -55.55
C GLN A 136 -4.30 7.86 -56.56
N ARG A 137 -5.14 6.81 -56.72
CA ARG A 137 -4.96 5.76 -57.73
C ARG A 137 -6.12 5.72 -58.72
#